data_AF-A0A5C7SJS6-F1
#
_entry.id   AF-A0A5C7SJS6-F1
#
_cell.length_a   1.000
_cell.length_b   1.000
_cell.length_c   1.000
_cell.angle_alpha   90.00
_cell.angle_beta   90.00
_cell.angle_gamma   90.00
#
_symmetry.space_group_name_H-M   'P 1'
#
loop_
_entity.id
_entity.type
_entity.pdbx_description
1 polymer ?
#
loop_
_entity_poly.entity_id
_entity_poly.type
_entity_poly.pdbx_seq_one_letter_code
_entity_poly.pdbx_strand_id
1 'polypeptide(L)'
;MDLTRHLYGIGLPGPRLEGPVETMGFKAFNLARMAAIGLPVPQAFVLGTPFCQAFGDDPAAFRPALRKLLESQIERLEAACGLEFGSGRKPLLVSVRSGAPVSMPGMMDTILDVGLTDATLRGLLRMTGNPRLVWDSYRRLIQQYAEVVHHSPPAHFREALNLAMEQAGAQRPQELDFRALTRLARRYLEIFETLNGCPFPQDPLTQLQRATEAVFDSWMSPRAIEYRRMRRIDAKMGTAVTVQRMVFGNAGGTSGAGVGFSRDPASGENRLYLDFRFNSQGEDVVSGQHSAPDTARLAASLPHVLSRLESMAEILEREFGDVQEFEFTVQDGVLYLLQTRSAKRTPWAALRIAVEQVNAGIWSPARALDMLGDVDLRHMEHTRIGDTHGHTLLGSAIPAGIGVAVGTIALDPADACAQAEAGQDCILVRDDTSTADLRGIAAARGILTARGGRTAHAAVVARQLGKACLVGCTALRIDLARRCVTIGEHCLHEGDTLTLDCASGHIYAGAVPVIIERPDAWLSQVATWFSHATRAS
;
A
#
# COMPACT_ATOMS: atom_id res chain seq x y z
N MET A 1 11.52 -14.29 -30.98
CA MET A 1 12.18 -13.12 -30.35
C MET A 1 13.07 -13.66 -29.26
N ASP A 2 14.33 -13.23 -29.17
CA ASP A 2 15.18 -13.64 -28.05
C ASP A 2 14.72 -12.90 -26.78
N LEU A 3 13.99 -13.62 -25.92
CA LEU A 3 13.44 -13.08 -24.68
C LEU A 3 14.48 -12.98 -23.56
N THR A 4 15.65 -13.61 -23.71
CA THR A 4 16.67 -13.66 -22.64
C THR A 4 17.23 -12.27 -22.31
N ARG A 5 17.26 -11.35 -23.28
CA ARG A 5 17.64 -9.95 -23.08
C ARG A 5 16.67 -9.14 -22.21
N HIS A 6 15.48 -9.69 -21.95
CA HIS A 6 14.43 -9.08 -21.12
C HIS A 6 14.27 -9.80 -19.77
N LEU A 7 15.27 -10.60 -19.39
CA LEU A 7 15.35 -11.26 -18.10
C LEU A 7 16.31 -10.47 -17.21
N TYR A 8 15.80 -9.93 -16.11
CA TYR A 8 16.60 -9.06 -15.23
C TYR A 8 16.82 -9.72 -13.88
N GLY A 9 18.02 -9.56 -13.32
CA GLY A 9 18.38 -10.07 -11.99
C GLY A 9 18.62 -8.93 -11.01
N ILE A 10 18.05 -9.02 -9.81
CA ILE A 10 18.16 -8.04 -8.73
C ILE A 10 18.83 -8.73 -7.55
N GLY A 11 20.06 -8.34 -7.23
CA GLY A 11 20.86 -8.98 -6.18
C GLY A 11 21.26 -10.43 -6.48
N LEU A 12 21.22 -10.84 -7.75
CA LEU A 12 21.60 -12.18 -8.20
C LEU A 12 23.04 -12.23 -8.73
N PRO A 13 23.71 -13.40 -8.67
CA PRO A 13 25.00 -13.61 -9.32
C PRO A 13 24.88 -13.52 -10.85
N GLY A 14 25.98 -13.11 -11.49
CA GLY A 14 26.09 -12.95 -12.95
C GLY A 14 26.01 -11.49 -13.42
N PRO A 15 26.06 -11.26 -14.75
CA PRO A 15 26.00 -9.91 -15.31
C PRO A 15 24.65 -9.26 -15.00
N ARG A 16 24.70 -7.99 -14.56
CA ARG A 16 23.51 -7.15 -14.41
C ARG A 16 23.08 -6.70 -15.80
N LEU A 17 21.90 -7.16 -16.23
CA LEU A 17 21.26 -6.63 -17.42
C LEU A 17 20.51 -5.37 -17.01
N GLU A 18 20.93 -4.23 -17.56
CA GLU A 18 20.18 -2.98 -17.46
C GLU A 18 19.06 -2.97 -18.51
N GLY A 19 17.95 -2.34 -18.16
CA GLY A 19 16.79 -2.24 -19.04
C GLY A 19 15.96 -1.01 -18.69
N PRO A 20 15.30 -0.40 -19.69
CA PRO A 20 14.47 0.76 -19.44
C PRO A 20 13.14 0.34 -18.79
N VAL A 21 12.46 1.30 -18.14
CA VAL A 21 11.23 1.10 -17.35
C VAL A 21 10.14 0.39 -18.16
N GLU A 22 10.06 0.67 -19.46
CA GLU A 22 9.10 0.14 -20.41
C GLU A 22 9.20 -1.38 -20.55
N THR A 23 10.39 -1.93 -20.40
CA THR A 23 10.64 -3.37 -20.54
C THR A 23 10.75 -4.09 -19.21
N MET A 24 11.30 -3.43 -18.18
CA MET A 24 11.49 -4.03 -16.87
C MET A 24 10.23 -3.92 -15.99
N GLY A 25 9.39 -2.93 -16.24
CA GLY A 25 8.30 -2.54 -15.36
C GLY A 25 8.78 -1.62 -14.23
N PHE A 26 7.91 -0.69 -13.81
CA PHE A 26 8.27 0.39 -12.88
C PHE A 26 8.78 -0.11 -11.52
N LYS A 27 8.10 -1.11 -10.94
CA LYS A 27 8.48 -1.67 -9.62
C LYS A 27 9.85 -2.33 -9.66
N ALA A 28 10.06 -3.21 -10.63
CA ALA A 28 11.32 -3.91 -10.82
C ALA A 28 12.48 -2.95 -11.13
N PHE A 29 12.24 -1.94 -11.97
CA PHE A 29 13.22 -0.90 -12.25
C PHE A 29 13.69 -0.19 -10.97
N ASN A 30 12.76 0.23 -10.11
CA ASN A 30 13.11 0.87 -8.85
C ASN A 30 13.80 -0.09 -7.87
N LEU A 31 13.38 -1.36 -7.82
CA LEU A 31 14.06 -2.39 -7.03
C LEU A 31 15.51 -2.62 -7.49
N ALA A 32 15.74 -2.68 -8.81
CA ALA A 32 17.06 -2.83 -9.40
C ALA A 32 17.96 -1.64 -9.06
N ARG A 33 17.44 -0.40 -9.15
CA ARG A 33 18.16 0.82 -8.75
C ARG A 33 18.54 0.81 -7.27
N MET A 34 17.59 0.51 -6.37
CA MET A 34 17.86 0.39 -4.93
C MET A 34 18.94 -0.67 -4.64
N ALA A 35 18.86 -1.85 -5.27
CA ALA A 35 19.86 -2.89 -5.09
C ALA A 35 21.23 -2.48 -5.66
N ALA A 36 21.26 -1.70 -6.74
CA ALA A 36 22.50 -1.25 -7.39
C ALA A 36 23.32 -0.32 -6.48
N ILE A 37 22.65 0.50 -5.68
CA ILE A 37 23.26 1.40 -4.69
C ILE A 37 23.46 0.75 -3.31
N GLY A 38 23.27 -0.57 -3.19
CA GLY A 38 23.55 -1.33 -1.97
C GLY A 38 22.47 -1.30 -0.89
N LEU A 39 21.25 -0.84 -1.21
CA LEU A 39 20.13 -0.94 -0.27
C LEU A 39 19.69 -2.41 -0.11
N PRO A 40 19.14 -2.80 1.07
CA PRO A 40 18.82 -4.18 1.39
C PRO A 40 17.55 -4.65 0.69
N VAL A 41 17.64 -4.91 -0.61
CA VAL A 41 16.54 -5.43 -1.42
C VAL A 41 16.59 -6.96 -1.43
N PRO A 42 15.50 -7.68 -1.10
CA PRO A 42 15.45 -9.13 -1.26
C PRO A 42 15.69 -9.54 -2.71
N GLN A 43 16.49 -10.58 -2.89
CA GLN A 43 16.88 -11.05 -4.22
C GLN A 43 15.66 -11.41 -5.08
N ALA A 44 15.73 -11.08 -6.36
CA ALA A 44 14.63 -11.28 -7.29
C ALA A 44 15.14 -11.49 -8.73
N PHE A 45 14.29 -12.10 -9.55
CA PHE A 45 14.41 -12.04 -11.00
C PHE A 45 13.11 -11.50 -11.61
N VAL A 46 13.22 -10.95 -12.81
CA VAL A 46 12.13 -10.24 -13.48
C VAL A 46 12.01 -10.73 -14.91
N LEU A 47 10.82 -11.22 -15.27
CA LEU A 47 10.43 -11.47 -16.65
C LEU A 47 9.84 -10.17 -17.18
N GLY A 48 10.56 -9.49 -18.06
CA GLY A 48 10.15 -8.20 -18.60
C GLY A 48 8.84 -8.25 -19.39
N THR A 49 8.29 -7.08 -19.72
CA THR A 49 7.01 -6.94 -20.44
C THR A 49 6.91 -7.74 -21.75
N PRO A 50 7.98 -7.97 -22.55
CA PRO A 50 7.88 -8.80 -23.75
C PRO A 50 7.50 -10.27 -23.48
N PHE A 51 7.73 -10.79 -22.27
CA PHE A 51 7.28 -12.13 -21.87
C PHE A 51 5.75 -12.20 -21.83
N CYS A 52 5.07 -11.14 -21.40
CA CYS A 52 3.61 -11.06 -21.36
C CYS A 52 3.01 -11.16 -22.76
N GLN A 53 3.62 -10.49 -23.75
CA GLN A 53 3.19 -10.58 -25.14
C GLN A 53 3.43 -11.97 -25.70
N ALA A 54 4.63 -12.53 -25.53
CA ALA A 54 4.96 -13.87 -26.00
C ALA A 54 4.03 -14.95 -25.40
N PHE A 55 3.66 -14.82 -24.14
CA PHE A 55 2.67 -15.68 -23.51
C PHE A 55 1.27 -15.50 -24.12
N GLY A 56 0.82 -14.26 -24.35
CA GLY A 56 -0.48 -13.98 -24.94
C GLY A 56 -0.65 -14.45 -26.39
N ASP A 57 0.44 -14.49 -27.17
CA ASP A 57 0.41 -14.91 -28.57
C ASP A 57 0.19 -16.44 -28.72
N ASP A 58 0.87 -17.27 -27.91
CA ASP A 58 0.66 -18.73 -27.86
C ASP A 58 0.99 -19.30 -26.47
N PRO A 59 0.01 -19.31 -25.54
CA PRO A 59 0.23 -19.81 -24.19
C PRO A 59 0.68 -21.28 -24.16
N ALA A 60 0.16 -22.12 -25.05
CA ALA A 60 0.40 -23.55 -25.03
C ALA A 60 1.86 -23.87 -25.42
N ALA A 61 2.37 -23.21 -26.47
CA ALA A 61 3.77 -23.36 -26.86
C ALA A 61 4.74 -22.70 -25.88
N PHE A 62 4.32 -21.63 -25.19
CA PHE A 62 5.18 -20.89 -24.26
C PHE A 62 5.45 -21.63 -22.95
N ARG A 63 4.47 -22.39 -22.43
CA ARG A 63 4.54 -23.05 -21.11
C ARG A 63 5.80 -23.90 -20.85
N PRO A 64 6.22 -24.82 -21.75
CA PRO A 64 7.43 -25.62 -21.51
C PRO A 64 8.70 -24.78 -21.42
N ALA A 65 8.80 -23.72 -22.24
CA ALA A 65 9.93 -22.81 -22.21
C ALA A 65 9.93 -21.96 -20.93
N LEU A 66 8.76 -21.49 -20.51
CA LEU A 66 8.58 -20.76 -19.26
C LEU A 66 9.00 -21.60 -18.05
N ARG A 67 8.60 -22.88 -17.99
CA ARG A 67 8.97 -23.77 -16.88
C ARG A 67 10.48 -23.90 -16.73
N LYS A 68 11.20 -24.19 -17.83
CA LYS A 68 12.67 -24.30 -17.85
C LYS A 68 13.34 -22.98 -17.46
N LEU A 69 12.81 -21.86 -17.94
CA LEU A 69 13.30 -20.53 -17.56
C LEU A 69 13.16 -20.32 -16.05
N LEU A 70 11.97 -20.54 -15.50
CA LEU A 70 11.70 -20.35 -14.07
C LEU A 70 12.60 -21.23 -13.21
N GLU A 71 12.78 -22.50 -13.57
CA GLU A 71 13.72 -23.43 -12.92
C GLU A 71 15.15 -22.86 -12.87
N SER A 72 15.69 -22.44 -14.01
CA SER A 72 17.04 -21.84 -14.08
C SER A 72 17.18 -20.55 -13.25
N GLN A 73 16.12 -19.76 -13.13
CA GLN A 73 16.15 -18.52 -12.36
C GLN A 73 15.99 -18.75 -10.86
N ILE A 74 15.24 -19.79 -10.49
CA ILE A 74 15.18 -20.26 -9.11
C ILE A 74 16.55 -20.75 -8.65
N GLU A 75 17.27 -21.53 -9.44
CA GLU A 75 18.65 -21.97 -9.10
C GLU A 75 19.58 -20.77 -8.80
N ARG A 76 19.48 -19.69 -9.60
CA ARG A 76 20.24 -18.45 -9.36
C ARG A 76 19.81 -17.77 -8.06
N LEU A 77 18.51 -17.78 -7.75
CA LEU A 77 17.96 -17.20 -6.54
C LEU A 77 18.41 -18.00 -5.29
N GLU A 78 18.39 -19.33 -5.37
CA GLU A 78 18.89 -20.24 -4.34
C GLU A 78 20.38 -20.00 -4.07
N ALA A 79 21.21 -19.92 -5.13
CA ALA A 79 22.63 -19.62 -5.00
C ALA A 79 22.90 -18.26 -4.33
N ALA A 80 22.04 -17.27 -4.55
CA ALA A 80 22.18 -15.94 -3.98
C ALA A 80 21.75 -15.85 -2.50
N CYS A 81 20.78 -16.67 -2.07
CA CYS A 81 20.18 -16.57 -0.74
C CYS A 81 20.48 -17.74 0.22
N GLY A 82 21.01 -18.85 -0.29
CA GLY A 82 21.32 -20.06 0.50
C GLY A 82 20.08 -20.81 1.00
N LEU A 83 18.91 -20.57 0.41
CA LEU A 83 17.66 -21.31 0.61
C LEU A 83 17.37 -22.16 -0.62
N GLU A 84 16.52 -23.17 -0.49
CA GLU A 84 16.25 -24.16 -1.55
C GLU A 84 14.73 -24.31 -1.77
N PHE A 85 14.27 -24.14 -3.01
CA PHE A 85 12.87 -24.12 -3.41
C PHE A 85 12.27 -25.53 -3.34
N GLY A 86 11.22 -25.70 -2.53
CA GLY A 86 10.67 -27.02 -2.23
C GLY A 86 11.39 -27.80 -1.13
N SER A 87 12.43 -27.25 -0.51
CA SER A 87 13.19 -27.93 0.54
C SER A 87 12.40 -28.11 1.83
N GLY A 88 12.36 -29.33 2.36
CA GLY A 88 11.81 -29.61 3.69
C GLY A 88 12.69 -29.14 4.86
N ARG A 89 13.88 -28.58 4.59
CA ARG A 89 14.84 -28.14 5.62
C ARG A 89 15.00 -26.63 5.68
N LYS A 90 15.30 -25.98 4.56
CA LYS A 90 15.49 -24.52 4.44
C LYS A 90 14.73 -23.98 3.20
N PRO A 91 13.39 -23.98 3.23
CA PRO A 91 12.60 -23.64 2.06
C PRO A 91 12.86 -22.19 1.61
N LEU A 92 13.14 -22.03 0.31
CA LEU A 92 12.96 -20.77 -0.39
C LEU A 92 11.47 -20.60 -0.68
N LEU A 93 10.93 -19.45 -0.30
CA LEU A 93 9.57 -19.02 -0.64
C LEU A 93 9.67 -17.72 -1.44
N VAL A 94 8.78 -17.54 -2.40
CA VAL A 94 8.79 -16.37 -3.29
C VAL A 94 7.44 -15.69 -3.36
N SER A 95 7.45 -14.39 -3.62
CA SER A 95 6.31 -13.63 -4.10
C SER A 95 6.36 -13.54 -5.62
N VAL A 96 5.20 -13.57 -6.26
CA VAL A 96 5.04 -13.36 -7.70
C VAL A 96 4.19 -12.11 -7.87
N ARG A 97 4.83 -11.02 -8.32
CA ARG A 97 4.27 -9.66 -8.32
C ARG A 97 4.22 -9.12 -9.75
N SER A 98 3.09 -8.53 -10.10
CA SER A 98 2.91 -7.74 -11.33
C SER A 98 3.66 -6.41 -11.28
N GLY A 99 4.18 -5.98 -12.43
CA GLY A 99 4.88 -4.72 -12.60
C GLY A 99 4.71 -4.15 -14.01
N ALA A 100 3.66 -3.35 -14.23
CA ALA A 100 3.55 -2.57 -15.46
C ALA A 100 4.54 -1.38 -15.48
N PRO A 101 4.93 -0.86 -16.65
CA PRO A 101 5.72 0.36 -16.77
C PRO A 101 5.06 1.60 -16.16
N VAL A 102 3.73 1.59 -16.07
CA VAL A 102 2.94 2.64 -15.41
C VAL A 102 2.22 2.09 -14.18
N SER A 103 2.07 2.93 -13.15
CA SER A 103 1.44 2.52 -11.90
C SER A 103 -0.06 2.24 -12.08
N MET A 104 -0.49 1.02 -11.76
CA MET A 104 -1.89 0.58 -11.77
C MET A 104 -2.28 0.00 -10.38
N PRO A 105 -2.50 0.85 -9.35
CA PRO A 105 -2.72 0.41 -7.98
C PRO A 105 -4.01 -0.43 -7.85
N GLY A 106 -3.91 -1.61 -7.22
CA GLY A 106 -5.06 -2.50 -6.97
C GLY A 106 -5.64 -3.20 -8.21
N MET A 107 -5.03 -3.04 -9.39
CA MET A 107 -5.59 -3.56 -10.65
C MET A 107 -5.01 -4.92 -11.05
N MET A 108 -3.87 -5.30 -10.49
CA MET A 108 -3.07 -6.43 -10.93
C MET A 108 -2.81 -7.37 -9.76
N ASP A 109 -2.73 -8.66 -10.06
CA ASP A 109 -2.61 -9.68 -9.02
C ASP A 109 -1.19 -9.77 -8.46
N THR A 110 -1.12 -10.34 -7.26
CA THR A 110 0.11 -10.70 -6.55
C THR A 110 -0.20 -11.95 -5.73
N ILE A 111 0.74 -12.90 -5.72
CA ILE A 111 0.64 -14.10 -4.90
C ILE A 111 1.87 -14.15 -4.01
N LEU A 112 1.65 -14.24 -2.69
CA LEU A 112 2.70 -14.39 -1.69
C LEU A 112 2.90 -15.86 -1.31
N ASP A 113 4.02 -16.16 -0.67
CA ASP A 113 4.33 -17.47 -0.05
C ASP A 113 4.39 -18.67 -1.02
N VAL A 114 4.54 -18.42 -2.33
CA VAL A 114 4.69 -19.47 -3.35
C VAL A 114 5.89 -20.36 -3.02
N GLY A 115 5.67 -21.67 -3.04
CA GLY A 115 6.60 -22.69 -2.57
C GLY A 115 6.18 -23.38 -1.27
N LEU A 116 5.12 -22.90 -0.59
CA LEU A 116 4.54 -23.63 0.53
C LEU A 116 3.77 -24.87 0.04
N THR A 117 4.16 -26.01 0.59
CA THR A 117 3.62 -27.35 0.34
C THR A 117 3.70 -28.13 1.65
N ASP A 118 3.02 -29.26 1.75
CA ASP A 118 3.07 -30.11 2.94
C ASP A 118 4.52 -30.48 3.33
N ALA A 119 5.40 -30.61 2.33
CA ALA A 119 6.82 -30.91 2.54
C ALA A 119 7.60 -29.71 3.10
N THR A 120 7.30 -28.47 2.68
CA THR A 120 8.06 -27.28 3.09
C THR A 120 7.60 -26.67 4.41
N LEU A 121 6.38 -26.98 4.89
CA LEU A 121 5.86 -26.48 6.18
C LEU A 121 6.82 -26.76 7.35
N ARG A 122 7.39 -27.96 7.41
CA ARG A 122 8.34 -28.34 8.48
C ARG A 122 9.64 -27.54 8.40
N GLY A 123 10.10 -27.24 7.19
CA GLY A 123 11.29 -26.44 6.97
C GLY A 123 11.07 -25.00 7.43
N LEU A 124 9.93 -24.40 7.07
CA LEU A 124 9.58 -23.05 7.51
C LEU A 124 9.44 -22.98 9.03
N LEU A 125 8.79 -23.97 9.66
CA LEU A 125 8.69 -24.08 11.11
C LEU A 125 10.07 -24.13 11.77
N ARG A 126 11.00 -24.90 11.21
CA ARG A 126 12.36 -25.01 11.74
C ARG A 126 13.14 -23.70 11.62
N MET A 127 12.94 -22.96 10.55
CA MET A 127 13.61 -21.67 10.32
C MET A 127 13.10 -20.58 11.25
N THR A 128 11.79 -20.54 11.52
CA THR A 128 11.16 -19.41 12.22
C THR A 128 10.82 -19.73 13.68
N GLY A 129 10.71 -21.01 14.05
CA GLY A 129 10.19 -21.42 15.36
C GLY A 129 8.73 -21.03 15.60
N ASN A 130 8.03 -20.51 14.59
CA ASN A 130 6.72 -19.90 14.72
C ASN A 130 5.65 -20.73 13.99
N PRO A 131 4.94 -21.64 14.70
CA PRO A 131 3.91 -22.47 14.07
C PRO A 131 2.70 -21.66 13.60
N ARG A 132 2.42 -20.50 14.22
CA ARG A 132 1.33 -19.63 13.77
C ARG A 132 1.64 -19.07 12.39
N LEU A 133 2.84 -18.53 12.17
CA LEU A 133 3.28 -18.02 10.87
C LEU A 133 3.11 -19.08 9.78
N VAL A 134 3.60 -20.29 10.02
CA VAL A 134 3.58 -21.38 9.03
C VAL A 134 2.18 -21.66 8.53
N TRP A 135 1.23 -21.85 9.46
CA TRP A 135 -0.14 -22.18 9.09
C TRP A 135 -0.93 -20.98 8.57
N ASP A 136 -0.62 -19.76 9.04
CA ASP A 136 -1.24 -18.53 8.52
C ASP A 136 -0.81 -18.24 7.07
N SER A 137 0.50 -18.34 6.78
CA SER A 137 1.02 -18.22 5.42
C SER A 137 0.48 -19.32 4.50
N TYR A 138 0.38 -20.56 4.99
CA TYR A 138 -0.13 -21.65 4.15
C TYR A 138 -1.60 -21.48 3.77
N ARG A 139 -2.48 -21.15 4.73
CA ARG A 139 -3.90 -20.86 4.40
C ARG A 139 -4.01 -19.67 3.44
N ARG A 140 -3.17 -18.63 3.61
CA ARG A 140 -3.18 -17.43 2.78
C ARG A 140 -2.75 -17.76 1.36
N LEU A 141 -1.72 -18.60 1.17
CA LEU A 141 -1.32 -19.07 -0.16
C LEU A 141 -2.47 -19.85 -0.83
N ILE A 142 -3.10 -20.79 -0.14
CA ILE A 142 -4.17 -21.62 -0.71
C ILE A 142 -5.31 -20.74 -1.23
N GLN A 143 -5.75 -19.77 -0.42
CA GLN A 143 -6.79 -18.82 -0.78
C GLN A 143 -6.36 -17.93 -1.95
N GLN A 144 -5.20 -17.25 -1.86
CA GLN A 144 -4.69 -16.38 -2.93
C GLN A 144 -4.55 -17.14 -4.25
N TYR A 145 -4.05 -18.37 -4.20
CA TYR A 145 -3.86 -19.20 -5.39
C TYR A 145 -5.20 -19.61 -6.01
N ALA A 146 -6.22 -19.94 -5.19
CA ALA A 146 -7.57 -20.20 -5.69
C ALA A 146 -8.15 -18.98 -6.41
N GLU A 147 -8.09 -17.81 -5.75
CA GLU A 147 -8.68 -16.57 -6.25
C GLU A 147 -7.96 -16.06 -7.51
N VAL A 148 -6.62 -16.11 -7.53
CA VAL A 148 -5.82 -15.51 -8.61
C VAL A 148 -5.62 -16.48 -9.77
N VAL A 149 -5.28 -17.75 -9.51
CA VAL A 149 -4.94 -18.73 -10.56
C VAL A 149 -6.16 -19.45 -11.10
N HIS A 150 -7.16 -19.70 -10.25
CA HIS A 150 -8.37 -20.42 -10.63
C HIS A 150 -9.63 -19.53 -10.72
N HIS A 151 -9.51 -18.24 -10.39
CA HIS A 151 -10.63 -17.30 -10.35
C HIS A 151 -11.77 -17.76 -9.43
N SER A 152 -11.44 -18.53 -8.38
CA SER A 152 -12.42 -19.03 -7.41
C SER A 152 -13.00 -17.87 -6.59
N PRO A 153 -14.29 -17.92 -6.23
CA PRO A 153 -14.92 -16.88 -5.41
C PRO A 153 -14.38 -16.90 -3.97
N PRO A 154 -14.06 -15.73 -3.36
CA PRO A 154 -13.50 -15.65 -2.01
C PRO A 154 -14.49 -16.00 -0.89
N ALA A 155 -15.79 -16.06 -1.20
CA ALA A 155 -16.88 -16.17 -0.22
C ALA A 155 -16.73 -17.41 0.68
N HIS A 156 -16.40 -18.58 0.10
CA HIS A 156 -16.26 -19.82 0.85
C HIS A 156 -15.09 -19.79 1.84
N PHE A 157 -13.97 -19.18 1.45
CA PHE A 157 -12.82 -19.00 2.34
C PHE A 157 -13.17 -18.05 3.50
N ARG A 158 -13.87 -16.94 3.20
CA ARG A 158 -14.33 -15.98 4.21
C ARG A 158 -15.30 -16.61 5.21
N GLU A 159 -16.26 -17.42 4.75
CA GLU A 159 -17.18 -18.16 5.61
C GLU A 159 -16.43 -19.12 6.55
N ALA A 160 -15.46 -19.88 6.01
CA ALA A 160 -14.65 -20.79 6.81
C ALA A 160 -13.77 -20.05 7.85
N LEU A 161 -13.22 -18.89 7.50
CA LEU A 161 -12.49 -18.04 8.45
C LEU A 161 -13.39 -17.51 9.57
N ASN A 162 -14.58 -17.00 9.23
CA ASN A 162 -15.54 -16.51 10.22
C ASN A 162 -15.95 -17.61 11.20
N LEU A 163 -16.25 -18.82 10.69
CA LEU A 163 -16.57 -19.96 11.53
C LEU A 163 -15.40 -20.35 12.45
N ALA A 164 -14.17 -20.34 11.94
CA ALA A 164 -12.98 -20.62 12.76
C ALA A 164 -12.77 -19.56 13.85
N MET A 165 -13.08 -18.29 13.57
CA MET A 165 -13.05 -17.20 14.54
C MET A 165 -14.13 -17.36 15.61
N GLU A 166 -15.37 -17.64 15.22
CA GLU A 166 -16.48 -17.91 16.14
C GLU A 166 -16.16 -19.07 17.08
N GLN A 167 -15.66 -20.19 16.54
CA GLN A 167 -15.26 -21.36 17.33
C GLN A 167 -14.12 -21.08 18.31
N ALA A 168 -13.23 -20.14 17.98
CA ALA A 168 -12.12 -19.74 18.82
C ALA A 168 -12.47 -18.60 19.79
N GLY A 169 -13.67 -18.01 19.70
CA GLY A 169 -14.03 -16.78 20.42
C GLY A 169 -13.16 -15.57 20.00
N ALA A 170 -12.58 -15.61 18.80
CA ALA A 170 -11.70 -14.58 18.27
C ALA A 170 -12.50 -13.48 17.56
N GLN A 171 -12.19 -12.22 17.84
CA GLN A 171 -12.77 -11.07 17.14
C GLN A 171 -12.00 -10.74 15.85
N ARG A 172 -10.74 -11.19 15.77
CA ARG A 172 -9.85 -10.91 14.63
C ARG A 172 -9.07 -12.16 14.20
N PRO A 173 -8.75 -12.32 12.90
CA PRO A 173 -7.94 -13.45 12.41
C PRO A 173 -6.57 -13.57 13.10
N GLN A 174 -6.00 -12.46 13.58
CA GLN A 174 -4.70 -12.43 14.26
C GLN A 174 -4.74 -13.18 15.61
N GLU A 175 -5.91 -13.29 16.22
CA GLU A 175 -6.13 -13.95 17.52
C GLU A 175 -6.25 -15.48 17.39
N LEU A 176 -6.34 -16.01 16.16
CA LEU A 176 -6.34 -17.44 15.93
C LEU A 176 -4.98 -18.06 16.28
N ASP A 177 -5.02 -19.09 17.13
CA ASP A 177 -3.85 -19.89 17.47
C ASP A 177 -3.44 -20.82 16.31
N PHE A 178 -2.26 -21.44 16.43
CA PHE A 178 -1.75 -22.32 15.38
C PHE A 178 -2.63 -23.56 15.15
N ARG A 179 -3.38 -24.03 16.16
CA ARG A 179 -4.25 -25.22 16.04
C ARG A 179 -5.49 -24.89 15.22
N ALA A 180 -6.10 -23.75 15.48
CA ALA A 180 -7.21 -23.20 14.70
C ALA A 180 -6.77 -22.95 13.26
N LEU A 181 -5.61 -22.32 13.05
CA LEU A 181 -5.04 -22.09 11.72
C LEU A 181 -4.72 -23.40 10.99
N THR A 182 -4.25 -24.43 11.68
CA THR A 182 -4.01 -25.76 11.07
C THR A 182 -5.32 -26.37 10.55
N ARG A 183 -6.39 -26.33 11.36
CA ARG A 183 -7.72 -26.81 10.93
C ARG A 183 -8.26 -25.99 9.77
N LEU A 184 -8.10 -24.67 9.84
CA LEU A 184 -8.53 -23.75 8.78
C LEU A 184 -7.78 -23.99 7.47
N ALA A 185 -6.46 -24.17 7.50
CA ALA A 185 -5.66 -24.47 6.31
C ALA A 185 -6.11 -25.79 5.64
N ARG A 186 -6.40 -26.83 6.43
CA ARG A 186 -6.95 -28.09 5.90
C ARG A 186 -8.33 -27.89 5.27
N ARG A 187 -9.19 -27.11 5.93
CA ARG A 187 -10.49 -26.75 5.36
C ARG A 187 -10.35 -25.96 4.06
N TYR A 188 -9.34 -25.10 3.95
CA TYR A 188 -9.06 -24.36 2.73
C TYR A 188 -8.60 -25.28 1.60
N LEU A 189 -7.83 -26.34 1.88
CA LEU A 189 -7.49 -27.37 0.88
C LEU A 189 -8.75 -28.09 0.37
N GLU A 190 -9.67 -28.45 1.25
CA GLU A 190 -10.96 -29.07 0.87
C GLU A 190 -11.82 -28.12 0.00
N ILE A 191 -11.90 -26.84 0.39
CA ILE A 191 -12.61 -25.81 -0.37
C ILE A 191 -11.96 -25.65 -1.74
N PHE A 192 -10.63 -25.58 -1.79
CA PHE A 192 -9.88 -25.48 -3.05
C PHE A 192 -10.23 -26.64 -3.98
N GLU A 193 -10.16 -27.87 -3.50
CA GLU A 193 -10.42 -29.06 -4.30
C GLU A 193 -11.87 -29.12 -4.77
N THR A 194 -12.82 -28.76 -3.90
CA THR A 194 -14.25 -28.71 -4.22
C THR A 194 -14.56 -27.68 -5.30
N LEU A 195 -13.97 -26.48 -5.22
CA LEU A 195 -14.24 -25.40 -6.17
C LEU A 195 -13.54 -25.60 -7.52
N ASN A 196 -12.36 -26.21 -7.52
CA ASN A 196 -11.49 -26.28 -8.69
C ASN A 196 -11.47 -27.65 -9.37
N GLY A 197 -12.01 -28.69 -8.73
CA GLY A 197 -12.02 -30.06 -9.23
C GLY A 197 -10.65 -30.73 -9.26
N CYS A 198 -9.65 -30.14 -8.60
CA CYS A 198 -8.30 -30.67 -8.49
C CYS A 198 -7.65 -30.26 -7.15
N PRO A 199 -6.74 -31.08 -6.60
CA PRO A 199 -6.07 -30.75 -5.35
C PRO A 199 -5.13 -29.55 -5.51
N PHE A 200 -4.88 -28.85 -4.41
CA PHE A 200 -3.88 -27.79 -4.36
C PHE A 200 -2.49 -28.34 -4.77
N PRO A 201 -1.78 -27.69 -5.72
CA PRO A 201 -0.53 -28.22 -6.26
C PRO A 201 0.56 -28.29 -5.20
N GLN A 202 1.11 -29.49 -4.99
CA GLN A 202 2.21 -29.75 -4.05
C GLN A 202 3.60 -29.67 -4.70
N ASP A 203 3.68 -29.44 -6.02
CA ASP A 203 4.92 -29.11 -6.73
C ASP A 203 5.13 -27.58 -6.73
N PRO A 204 6.16 -27.05 -6.03
CA PRO A 204 6.49 -25.63 -6.00
C PRO A 204 6.69 -25.02 -7.38
N LEU A 205 7.29 -25.76 -8.33
CA LEU A 205 7.57 -25.24 -9.66
C LEU A 205 6.27 -25.09 -10.47
N THR A 206 5.33 -26.01 -10.31
CA THR A 206 3.96 -25.88 -10.84
C THR A 206 3.26 -24.66 -10.23
N GLN A 207 3.35 -24.46 -8.91
CA GLN A 207 2.79 -23.25 -8.26
C GLN A 207 3.36 -21.96 -8.89
N LEU A 208 4.68 -21.88 -9.02
CA LEU A 208 5.37 -20.71 -9.58
C LEU A 208 5.01 -20.45 -11.04
N GLN A 209 4.99 -21.50 -11.86
CA GLN A 209 4.62 -21.39 -13.27
C GLN A 209 3.20 -20.84 -13.42
N ARG A 210 2.24 -21.44 -12.70
CA ARG A 210 0.82 -21.04 -12.79
C ARG A 210 0.55 -19.67 -12.18
N ALA A 211 1.26 -19.29 -11.12
CA ALA A 211 1.24 -17.94 -10.58
C ALA A 211 1.77 -16.90 -11.59
N THR A 212 2.83 -17.24 -12.31
CA THR A 212 3.41 -16.39 -13.37
C THR A 212 2.44 -16.22 -14.54
N GLU A 213 1.82 -17.31 -15.00
CA GLU A 213 0.75 -17.29 -16.02
C GLU A 213 -0.40 -16.38 -15.58
N ALA A 214 -0.90 -16.58 -14.35
CA ALA A 214 -2.01 -15.77 -13.81
C ALA A 214 -1.67 -14.28 -13.72
N VAL A 215 -0.42 -13.91 -13.41
CA VAL A 215 0.00 -12.51 -13.45
C VAL A 215 -0.01 -11.96 -14.88
N PHE A 216 0.44 -12.71 -15.88
CA PHE A 216 0.31 -12.27 -17.28
C PHE A 216 -1.16 -12.12 -17.67
N ASP A 217 -2.00 -13.09 -17.34
CA ASP A 217 -3.44 -13.06 -17.61
C ASP A 217 -4.16 -11.89 -16.91
N SER A 218 -3.69 -11.48 -15.72
CA SER A 218 -4.27 -10.36 -14.99
C SER A 218 -4.21 -9.03 -15.76
N TRP A 219 -3.27 -8.90 -16.72
CA TRP A 219 -3.23 -7.76 -17.65
C TRP A 219 -4.48 -7.69 -18.51
N MET A 220 -5.08 -8.81 -18.85
CA MET A 220 -6.31 -8.88 -19.65
C MET A 220 -7.58 -8.98 -18.80
N SER A 221 -7.47 -8.82 -17.48
CA SER A 221 -8.66 -8.81 -16.61
C SER A 221 -9.60 -7.63 -16.93
N PRO A 222 -10.92 -7.78 -16.73
CA PRO A 222 -11.89 -6.71 -17.00
C PRO A 222 -11.55 -5.41 -16.26
N ARG A 223 -11.11 -5.50 -15.00
CA ARG A 223 -10.69 -4.34 -14.21
C ARG A 223 -9.46 -3.64 -14.79
N ALA A 224 -8.48 -4.39 -15.29
CA ALA A 224 -7.26 -3.83 -15.86
C ALA A 224 -7.54 -3.16 -17.22
N ILE A 225 -8.37 -3.78 -18.07
CA ILE A 225 -8.82 -3.21 -19.34
C ILE A 225 -9.53 -1.87 -19.12
N GLU A 226 -10.48 -1.82 -18.19
CA GLU A 226 -11.23 -0.60 -17.90
C GLU A 226 -10.33 0.51 -17.35
N TYR A 227 -9.43 0.17 -16.42
CA TYR A 227 -8.46 1.13 -15.90
C TYR A 227 -7.56 1.70 -17.02
N ARG A 228 -7.06 0.85 -17.92
CA ARG A 228 -6.26 1.30 -19.06
C ARG A 228 -7.02 2.23 -19.98
N ARG A 229 -8.30 1.92 -20.27
CA ARG A 229 -9.17 2.78 -21.08
C ARG A 229 -9.33 4.17 -20.45
N MET A 230 -9.65 4.23 -19.15
CA MET A 230 -9.82 5.49 -18.41
C MET A 230 -8.53 6.32 -18.37
N ARG A 231 -7.37 5.66 -18.26
CA ARG A 231 -6.06 6.32 -18.15
C ARG A 231 -5.31 6.45 -19.48
N ARG A 232 -5.90 6.04 -20.60
CA ARG A 232 -5.29 6.03 -21.94
C ARG A 232 -3.94 5.28 -21.99
N ILE A 233 -3.87 4.15 -21.29
CA ILE A 233 -2.68 3.27 -21.27
C ILE A 233 -2.78 2.26 -22.41
N ASP A 234 -1.74 2.14 -23.24
CA ASP A 234 -1.70 1.19 -24.34
C ASP A 234 -1.71 -0.27 -23.84
N ALA A 235 -2.60 -1.09 -24.40
CA ALA A 235 -2.68 -2.50 -24.10
C ALA A 235 -1.43 -3.29 -24.54
N LYS A 236 -0.69 -2.81 -25.56
CA LYS A 236 0.55 -3.44 -26.05
C LYS A 236 1.71 -3.36 -25.07
N MET A 237 1.60 -2.51 -24.04
CA MET A 237 2.64 -2.33 -23.03
C MET A 237 2.92 -3.62 -22.23
N GLY A 238 1.89 -4.43 -21.98
CA GLY A 238 2.01 -5.65 -21.17
C GLY A 238 2.37 -5.39 -19.70
N THR A 239 2.64 -6.47 -18.98
CA THR A 239 3.13 -6.41 -17.59
C THR A 239 4.38 -7.26 -17.40
N ALA A 240 5.31 -6.80 -16.57
CA ALA A 240 6.42 -7.63 -16.13
C ALA A 240 6.00 -8.50 -14.92
N VAL A 241 6.67 -9.63 -14.74
CA VAL A 241 6.53 -10.48 -13.56
C VAL A 241 7.82 -10.41 -12.75
N THR A 242 7.71 -9.92 -11.52
CA THR A 242 8.80 -9.93 -10.54
C THR A 242 8.62 -11.13 -9.61
N VAL A 243 9.58 -12.05 -9.63
CA VAL A 243 9.65 -13.16 -8.67
C VAL A 243 10.71 -12.81 -7.64
N GLN A 244 10.29 -12.58 -6.40
CA GLN A 244 11.14 -12.05 -5.33
C GLN A 244 11.09 -12.93 -4.10
N ARG A 245 12.25 -13.22 -3.50
CA ARG A 245 12.36 -13.96 -2.25
C ARG A 245 11.48 -13.33 -1.16
N MET A 246 10.72 -14.18 -0.45
CA MET A 246 9.91 -13.77 0.69
C MET A 246 10.77 -13.31 1.88
N VAL A 247 10.27 -12.28 2.53
CA VAL A 247 10.72 -11.79 3.84
C VAL A 247 9.48 -11.64 4.71
N PHE A 248 9.55 -12.06 5.96
CA PHE A 248 8.40 -12.22 6.85
C PHE A 248 8.37 -11.16 7.95
N GLY A 249 7.50 -10.16 7.78
CA GLY A 249 7.19 -9.20 8.85
C GLY A 249 6.34 -9.80 9.98
N ASN A 250 5.71 -10.94 9.73
CA ASN A 250 4.85 -11.70 10.65
C ASN A 250 5.55 -12.91 11.29
N ALA A 251 6.88 -12.93 11.31
CA ALA A 251 7.64 -13.99 12.00
C ALA A 251 7.61 -13.90 13.54
N GLY A 252 7.04 -12.82 14.09
CA GLY A 252 7.00 -12.55 15.52
C GLY A 252 8.25 -11.83 16.02
N GLY A 253 8.36 -11.67 17.35
CA GLY A 253 9.51 -11.04 17.99
C GLY A 253 9.78 -9.62 17.49
N THR A 254 10.92 -9.43 16.82
CA THR A 254 11.42 -8.17 16.27
C THR A 254 11.07 -7.98 14.79
N SER A 255 10.08 -8.71 14.28
CA SER A 255 9.63 -8.63 12.90
C SER A 255 8.43 -7.70 12.74
N GLY A 256 8.32 -7.05 11.58
CA GLY A 256 7.19 -6.19 11.23
C GLY A 256 7.22 -5.71 9.79
N ALA A 257 6.15 -5.06 9.35
CA ALA A 257 6.06 -4.45 8.02
C ALA A 257 5.65 -2.98 8.14
N GLY A 258 6.06 -2.17 7.17
CA GLY A 258 5.70 -0.75 7.17
C GLY A 258 5.82 -0.07 5.82
N VAL A 259 5.23 1.13 5.79
CA VAL A 259 5.35 2.10 4.71
C VAL A 259 6.04 3.33 5.29
N GLY A 260 7.06 3.81 4.60
CA GLY A 260 7.80 5.00 4.96
C GLY A 260 7.69 6.07 3.88
N PHE A 261 7.72 7.33 4.31
CA PHE A 261 7.92 8.47 3.43
C PHE A 261 9.14 9.23 3.93
N SER A 262 10.02 9.55 3.00
CA SER A 262 11.25 10.30 3.30
C SER A 262 10.99 11.69 3.89
N ARG A 263 9.85 12.30 3.53
CA ARG A 263 9.27 13.49 4.17
C ARG A 263 7.82 13.25 4.53
N ASP A 264 7.27 14.08 5.40
CA ASP A 264 5.84 14.05 5.69
C ASP A 264 5.03 14.39 4.41
N PRO A 265 4.20 13.48 3.89
CA PRO A 265 3.47 13.68 2.63
C PRO A 265 2.30 14.69 2.77
N ALA A 266 1.95 15.07 4.00
CA ALA A 266 0.87 15.99 4.34
C ALA A 266 1.38 17.41 4.58
N SER A 267 2.42 17.58 5.41
CA SER A 267 2.97 18.90 5.75
C SER A 267 4.16 19.32 4.89
N GLY A 268 4.80 18.36 4.22
CA GLY A 268 6.06 18.55 3.49
C GLY A 268 7.29 18.68 4.39
N GLU A 269 7.14 18.50 5.71
CA GLU A 269 8.26 18.56 6.64
C GLU A 269 9.33 17.53 6.30
N ASN A 270 10.59 17.99 6.26
CA ASN A 270 11.75 17.14 6.05
C ASN A 270 12.06 16.25 7.27
N ARG A 271 11.14 15.33 7.54
CA ARG A 271 11.22 14.33 8.60
C ARG A 271 10.69 13.01 8.07
N LEU A 272 11.39 11.93 8.41
CA LEU A 272 10.93 10.58 8.15
C LEU A 272 9.53 10.37 8.75
N TYR A 273 8.60 9.95 7.91
CA TYR A 273 7.26 9.56 8.32
C TYR A 273 7.11 8.05 8.15
N LEU A 274 6.66 7.36 9.19
CA LEU A 274 6.52 5.90 9.19
C LEU A 274 5.12 5.48 9.65
N ASP A 275 4.54 4.54 8.90
CA ASP A 275 3.46 3.67 9.35
C ASP A 275 4.01 2.24 9.45
N PHE A 276 4.30 1.79 10.67
CA PHE A 276 4.95 0.51 10.94
C PHE A 276 4.13 -0.33 11.91
N ARG A 277 4.18 -1.66 11.74
CA ARG A 277 3.49 -2.64 12.57
C ARG A 277 4.37 -3.84 12.86
N PHE A 278 4.40 -4.25 14.13
CA PHE A 278 5.02 -5.52 14.50
C PHE A 278 4.13 -6.69 14.12
N ASN A 279 4.77 -7.81 13.77
CA ASN A 279 4.13 -9.10 13.52
C ASN A 279 3.01 -9.04 12.46
N SER A 280 3.25 -8.35 11.36
CA SER A 280 2.28 -8.13 10.28
C SER A 280 2.91 -8.31 8.88
N GLN A 281 2.07 -8.54 7.87
CA GLN A 281 2.48 -8.46 6.46
C GLN A 281 2.06 -7.11 5.85
N GLY A 282 2.61 -6.78 4.67
CA GLY A 282 2.30 -5.53 3.97
C GLY A 282 0.80 -5.33 3.70
N GLU A 283 0.07 -6.42 3.42
CA GLU A 283 -1.39 -6.39 3.25
C GLU A 283 -2.13 -5.86 4.49
N ASP A 284 -1.69 -6.24 5.69
CA ASP A 284 -2.32 -5.82 6.95
C ASP A 284 -2.08 -4.32 7.23
N VAL A 285 -0.98 -3.75 6.71
CA VAL A 285 -0.68 -2.32 6.78
C VAL A 285 -1.53 -1.56 5.76
N VAL A 286 -1.61 -2.06 4.52
CA VAL A 286 -2.34 -1.41 3.42
C VAL A 286 -3.86 -1.50 3.59
N SER A 287 -4.40 -2.52 4.24
CA SER A 287 -5.85 -2.63 4.49
C SER A 287 -6.38 -1.60 5.49
N GLY A 288 -5.50 -0.95 6.27
CA GLY A 288 -5.89 0.14 7.18
C GLY A 288 -6.80 -0.28 8.34
N GLN A 289 -7.04 -1.57 8.59
CA GLN A 289 -7.98 -2.04 9.61
C GLN A 289 -7.50 -1.84 11.07
N HIS A 290 -6.47 -1.03 11.31
CA HIS A 290 -5.74 -0.99 12.58
C HIS A 290 -5.57 0.43 13.15
N SER A 291 -5.67 0.55 14.47
CA SER A 291 -5.99 1.79 15.19
C SER A 291 -4.82 2.76 15.49
N ALA A 292 -3.56 2.33 15.65
CA ALA A 292 -2.42 3.29 15.83
C ALA A 292 -1.02 2.73 15.52
N PRO A 293 -0.16 3.35 14.69
CA PRO A 293 1.14 2.79 14.25
C PRO A 293 2.11 2.51 15.41
N ASP A 294 2.92 1.46 15.30
CA ASP A 294 3.90 1.02 16.31
C ASP A 294 5.23 1.80 16.26
N THR A 295 5.27 2.98 15.63
CA THR A 295 6.50 3.73 15.36
C THR A 295 7.26 4.09 16.64
N ALA A 296 6.55 4.48 17.71
CA ALA A 296 7.18 4.74 19.01
C ALA A 296 7.81 3.48 19.62
N ARG A 297 7.15 2.33 19.46
CA ARG A 297 7.68 1.03 19.89
C ARG A 297 8.87 0.61 19.04
N LEU A 298 8.86 0.87 17.73
CA LEU A 298 10.00 0.62 16.84
C LEU A 298 11.23 1.41 17.32
N ALA A 299 11.06 2.69 17.64
CA ALA A 299 12.15 3.53 18.16
C ALA A 299 12.74 2.98 19.46
N ALA A 300 11.90 2.47 20.36
CA ALA A 300 12.36 1.92 21.64
C ALA A 300 12.98 0.51 21.51
N SER A 301 12.39 -0.36 20.69
CA SER A 301 12.77 -1.78 20.60
C SER A 301 13.85 -2.07 19.56
N LEU A 302 13.92 -1.30 18.48
CA LEU A 302 14.86 -1.49 17.37
C LEU A 302 15.44 -0.13 16.88
N PRO A 303 16.15 0.60 17.75
CA PRO A 303 16.69 1.92 17.40
C PRO A 303 17.65 1.87 16.20
N HIS A 304 18.37 0.76 16.00
CA HIS A 304 19.24 0.58 14.84
C HIS A 304 18.47 0.46 13.52
N VAL A 305 17.25 -0.09 13.55
CA VAL A 305 16.38 -0.13 12.36
C VAL A 305 15.87 1.26 12.03
N LEU A 306 15.43 2.03 13.04
CA LEU A 306 14.97 3.40 12.84
C LEU A 306 16.07 4.29 12.25
N SER A 307 17.27 4.27 12.82
CA SER A 307 18.42 5.02 12.30
C SER A 307 18.78 4.63 10.87
N ARG A 308 18.65 3.33 10.54
CA ARG A 308 18.86 2.84 9.18
C ARG A 308 17.78 3.33 8.22
N LEU A 309 16.51 3.37 8.64
CA LEU A 309 15.40 3.92 7.86
C LEU A 309 15.60 5.42 7.58
N GLU A 310 16.02 6.19 8.57
CA GLU A 310 16.34 7.62 8.42
C GLU A 310 17.45 7.83 7.38
N SER A 311 18.56 7.09 7.52
CA SER A 311 19.68 7.16 6.57
C SER A 311 19.25 6.76 5.15
N MET A 312 18.38 5.74 5.04
CA MET A 312 17.90 5.24 3.75
C MET A 312 16.92 6.20 3.09
N ALA A 313 16.09 6.91 3.84
CA ALA A 313 15.20 7.94 3.31
C ALA A 313 15.99 9.03 2.57
N GLU A 314 17.11 9.50 3.13
CA GLU A 314 17.96 10.47 2.45
C GLU A 314 18.63 9.90 1.20
N ILE A 315 19.11 8.66 1.25
CA ILE A 315 19.73 7.98 0.10
C ILE A 315 18.70 7.85 -1.02
N LEU A 316 17.47 7.46 -0.69
CA LEU A 316 16.36 7.34 -1.64
C LEU A 316 16.00 8.70 -2.25
N GLU A 317 15.91 9.77 -1.46
CA GLU A 317 15.65 11.11 -2.01
C GLU A 317 16.73 11.57 -2.99
N ARG A 318 18.01 11.32 -2.67
CA ARG A 318 19.14 11.69 -3.54
C ARG A 318 19.16 10.86 -4.82
N GLU A 319 18.98 9.54 -4.71
CA GLU A 319 19.00 8.61 -5.85
C GLU A 319 17.85 8.90 -6.83
N PHE A 320 16.64 9.09 -6.31
CA PHE A 320 15.46 9.32 -7.16
C PHE A 320 15.21 10.81 -7.43
N GLY A 321 15.97 11.69 -6.79
CA GLY A 321 15.89 13.14 -6.93
C GLY A 321 14.54 13.71 -6.52
N ASP A 322 13.74 13.02 -5.71
CA ASP A 322 12.42 13.44 -5.22
C ASP A 322 12.09 12.67 -3.95
N VAL A 323 11.18 13.21 -3.15
CA VAL A 323 10.60 12.56 -1.97
C VAL A 323 10.03 11.20 -2.36
N GLN A 324 10.52 10.17 -1.69
CA GLN A 324 10.14 8.79 -1.89
C GLN A 324 9.14 8.31 -0.85
N GLU A 325 8.16 7.53 -1.31
CA GLU A 325 7.35 6.59 -0.54
C GLU A 325 7.92 5.19 -0.79
N PHE A 326 8.24 4.46 0.29
CA PHE A 326 8.85 3.15 0.21
C PHE A 326 8.17 2.13 1.12
N GLU A 327 8.11 0.89 0.67
CA GLU A 327 7.60 -0.25 1.43
C GLU A 327 8.77 -1.04 2.00
N PHE A 328 8.70 -1.42 3.27
CA PHE A 328 9.76 -2.16 3.92
C PHE A 328 9.24 -3.26 4.84
N THR A 329 10.10 -4.23 5.12
CA THR A 329 9.85 -5.28 6.10
C THR A 329 11.08 -5.45 6.97
N VAL A 330 10.84 -5.63 8.26
CA VAL A 330 11.83 -6.03 9.24
C VAL A 330 11.58 -7.50 9.53
N GLN A 331 12.57 -8.36 9.30
CA GLN A 331 12.51 -9.76 9.71
C GLN A 331 13.65 -10.01 10.69
N ASP A 332 13.32 -10.44 11.91
CA ASP A 332 14.28 -10.74 12.97
C ASP A 332 15.27 -9.58 13.23
N GLY A 333 14.78 -8.33 13.19
CA GLY A 333 15.59 -7.13 13.37
C GLY A 333 16.42 -6.70 12.16
N VAL A 334 16.29 -7.39 11.01
CA VAL A 334 16.95 -7.05 9.75
C VAL A 334 15.97 -6.35 8.81
N LEU A 335 16.35 -5.16 8.33
CA LEU A 335 15.55 -4.33 7.43
C LEU A 335 15.73 -4.74 5.96
N TYR A 336 14.61 -4.80 5.24
CA TYR A 336 14.53 -5.05 3.80
C TYR A 336 13.61 -4.03 3.12
N LEU A 337 13.99 -3.52 1.94
CA LEU A 337 13.13 -2.69 1.09
C LEU A 337 12.46 -3.51 0.00
N LEU A 338 11.16 -3.31 -0.15
CA LEU A 338 10.30 -4.09 -1.04
C LEU A 338 9.75 -3.29 -2.22
N GLN A 339 9.76 -1.96 -2.14
CA GLN A 339 9.34 -1.05 -3.21
C GLN A 339 9.77 0.38 -2.88
N THR A 340 9.98 1.21 -3.90
CA THR A 340 9.99 2.66 -3.77
C THR A 340 9.30 3.30 -4.97
N ARG A 341 8.71 4.47 -4.76
CA ARG A 341 8.12 5.33 -5.78
C ARG A 341 8.13 6.79 -5.32
N SER A 342 7.96 7.73 -6.26
CA SER A 342 7.70 9.12 -5.90
C SER A 342 6.46 9.22 -5.00
N ALA A 343 6.62 9.90 -3.87
CA ALA A 343 5.58 10.04 -2.87
C ALA A 343 4.41 10.87 -3.44
N LYS A 344 3.20 10.34 -3.29
CA LYS A 344 2.00 11.18 -3.38
C LYS A 344 1.98 12.12 -2.18
N ARG A 345 1.66 13.39 -2.42
CA ARG A 345 1.72 14.46 -1.42
C ARG A 345 0.61 15.49 -1.64
N THR A 346 0.28 16.24 -0.61
CA THR A 346 -0.71 17.32 -0.67
C THR A 346 -0.16 18.53 -1.46
N PRO A 347 -1.02 19.44 -1.94
CA PRO A 347 -0.59 20.71 -2.54
C PRO A 347 0.37 21.52 -1.65
N TRP A 348 0.08 21.57 -0.35
CA TRP A 348 0.92 22.24 0.64
C TRP A 348 2.30 21.60 0.75
N ALA A 349 2.34 20.27 0.90
CA ALA A 349 3.60 19.52 0.95
C ALA A 349 4.39 19.69 -0.35
N ALA A 350 3.73 19.66 -1.51
CA ALA A 350 4.37 19.87 -2.81
C ALA A 350 5.06 21.24 -2.90
N LEU A 351 4.37 22.32 -2.47
CA LEU A 351 4.94 23.66 -2.44
C LEU A 351 6.16 23.75 -1.52
N ARG A 352 6.04 23.27 -0.28
CA ARG A 352 7.14 23.26 0.68
C ARG A 352 8.34 22.47 0.15
N ILE A 353 8.10 21.25 -0.31
CA ILE A 353 9.15 20.38 -0.85
C ILE A 353 9.82 21.03 -2.05
N ALA A 354 9.07 21.64 -2.97
CA ALA A 354 9.65 22.31 -4.14
C ALA A 354 10.61 23.43 -3.73
N VAL A 355 10.19 24.28 -2.78
CA VAL A 355 11.05 25.35 -2.23
C VAL A 355 12.29 24.79 -1.55
N GLU A 356 12.13 23.81 -0.67
CA GLU A 356 13.26 23.21 0.04
C GLU A 356 14.22 22.47 -0.90
N GLN A 357 13.73 21.76 -1.93
CA GLN A 357 14.56 21.04 -2.90
C GLN A 357 15.33 21.99 -3.84
N VAL A 358 14.73 23.13 -4.23
CA VAL A 358 15.44 24.18 -4.98
C VAL A 358 16.52 24.83 -4.10
N ASN A 359 16.19 25.15 -2.84
CA ASN A 359 17.15 25.70 -1.89
C ASN A 359 18.32 24.74 -1.61
N ALA A 360 18.05 23.44 -1.58
CA ALA A 360 19.07 22.40 -1.44
C ALA A 360 19.88 22.13 -2.72
N GLY A 361 19.54 22.77 -3.85
CA GLY A 361 20.18 22.55 -5.14
C GLY A 361 19.88 21.20 -5.80
N ILE A 362 18.91 20.45 -5.27
CA ILE A 362 18.49 19.14 -5.80
C ILE A 362 17.59 19.34 -7.02
N TRP A 363 16.73 20.37 -7.00
CA TRP A 363 15.87 20.74 -8.11
C TRP A 363 16.33 22.05 -8.76
N SER A 364 16.21 22.12 -10.09
CA SER A 364 16.22 23.41 -10.76
C SER A 364 14.87 24.12 -10.57
N PRO A 365 14.82 25.46 -10.65
CA PRO A 365 13.55 26.20 -10.63
C PRO A 365 12.57 25.71 -11.71
N ALA A 366 13.06 25.38 -12.91
CA ALA A 366 12.23 24.85 -14.00
C ALA A 366 11.58 23.50 -13.64
N ARG A 367 12.34 22.59 -13.02
CA ARG A 367 11.80 21.32 -12.52
C ARG A 367 10.77 21.54 -11.43
N ALA A 368 11.03 22.46 -10.50
CA ALA A 368 10.10 22.77 -9.42
C ALA A 368 8.76 23.31 -9.95
N LEU A 369 8.79 24.14 -11.01
CA LEU A 369 7.58 24.63 -11.68
C LEU A 369 6.79 23.50 -12.36
N ASP A 370 7.48 22.56 -13.01
CA ASP A 370 6.85 21.37 -13.61
C ASP A 370 6.15 20.51 -12.54
N MET A 371 6.83 20.25 -11.42
CA MET A 371 6.28 19.49 -10.29
C MET A 371 5.09 20.19 -9.60
N LEU A 372 4.96 21.51 -9.74
CA LEU A 372 3.86 22.31 -9.21
C LEU A 372 2.75 22.58 -10.25
N GLY A 373 2.85 22.03 -11.47
CA GLY A 373 1.93 22.32 -12.57
C GLY A 373 0.44 22.05 -12.25
N ASP A 374 0.18 21.02 -11.45
CA ASP A 374 -1.18 20.63 -11.01
C ASP A 374 -1.62 21.29 -9.69
N VAL A 375 -0.78 22.16 -9.11
CA VAL A 375 -1.03 22.79 -7.81
C VAL A 375 -1.64 24.18 -8.02
N ASP A 376 -2.83 24.43 -7.47
CA ASP A 376 -3.42 25.77 -7.48
C ASP A 376 -2.76 26.67 -6.42
N LEU A 377 -1.66 27.30 -6.81
CA LEU A 377 -0.89 28.21 -5.96
C LEU A 377 -1.67 29.48 -5.55
N ARG A 378 -2.72 29.85 -6.30
CA ARG A 378 -3.47 31.10 -6.02
C ARG A 378 -4.33 30.98 -4.78
N HIS A 379 -4.95 29.82 -4.58
CA HIS A 379 -5.82 29.50 -3.44
C HIS A 379 -5.09 28.65 -2.38
N MET A 380 -3.76 28.72 -2.34
CA MET A 380 -2.96 27.94 -1.40
C MET A 380 -3.11 28.49 0.03
N GLU A 381 -3.78 27.72 0.88
CA GLU A 381 -4.01 28.03 2.29
C GLU A 381 -3.88 26.77 3.14
N HIS A 382 -3.45 26.92 4.39
CA HIS A 382 -3.46 25.87 5.39
C HIS A 382 -4.32 26.30 6.57
N THR A 383 -5.24 25.44 6.97
CA THR A 383 -6.09 25.70 8.12
C THR A 383 -5.59 24.94 9.34
N ARG A 384 -5.53 25.61 10.49
CA ARG A 384 -5.26 24.97 11.78
C ARG A 384 -6.32 25.38 12.79
N ILE A 385 -6.45 24.57 13.83
CA ILE A 385 -7.38 24.88 14.91
C ILE A 385 -6.89 26.11 15.68
N GLY A 386 -7.82 26.99 16.02
CA GLY A 386 -7.60 28.15 16.87
C GLY A 386 -7.70 27.80 18.35
N ASP A 387 -8.19 28.75 19.14
CA ASP A 387 -8.46 28.49 20.56
C ASP A 387 -9.56 27.42 20.71
N THR A 388 -9.29 26.43 21.54
CA THR A 388 -10.18 25.30 21.83
C THR A 388 -10.89 25.47 23.17
N HIS A 389 -10.62 26.54 23.92
CA HIS A 389 -11.22 26.78 25.22
C HIS A 389 -12.76 26.86 25.11
N GLY A 390 -13.46 26.07 25.93
CA GLY A 390 -14.93 25.99 25.91
C GLY A 390 -15.51 25.02 24.88
N HIS A 391 -14.69 24.37 24.04
CA HIS A 391 -15.15 23.35 23.10
C HIS A 391 -14.94 21.94 23.66
N THR A 392 -15.95 21.08 23.47
CA THR A 392 -15.90 19.69 23.95
C THR A 392 -15.13 18.81 22.97
N LEU A 393 -14.03 18.21 23.43
CA LEU A 393 -13.32 17.14 22.71
C LEU A 393 -14.15 15.86 22.79
N LEU A 394 -14.65 15.40 21.64
CA LEU A 394 -15.50 14.21 21.54
C LEU A 394 -14.68 12.91 21.45
N GLY A 395 -13.50 12.99 20.83
CA GLY A 395 -12.64 11.85 20.64
C GLY A 395 -11.48 12.13 19.69
N SER A 396 -10.79 11.06 19.30
CA SER A 396 -9.72 11.12 18.32
C SER A 396 -9.83 10.00 17.29
N ALA A 397 -9.25 10.24 16.13
CA ALA A 397 -9.22 9.33 14.99
C ALA A 397 -7.91 9.51 14.22
N ILE A 398 -7.64 8.63 13.27
CA ILE A 398 -6.39 8.60 12.53
C ILE A 398 -6.41 9.73 11.49
N PRO A 399 -5.44 10.66 11.51
CA PRO A 399 -5.28 11.65 10.46
C PRO A 399 -4.97 10.99 9.12
N ALA A 400 -5.83 11.21 8.14
CA ALA A 400 -5.72 10.70 6.78
C ALA A 400 -5.62 11.81 5.72
N GLY A 401 -6.30 12.93 5.96
CA GLY A 401 -6.19 14.19 5.21
C GLY A 401 -5.42 15.27 5.98
N ILE A 402 -5.52 16.51 5.52
CA ILE A 402 -4.88 17.69 6.15
C ILE A 402 -5.89 18.80 6.41
N GLY A 403 -5.52 19.72 7.30
CA GLY A 403 -6.30 20.91 7.63
C GLY A 403 -7.44 20.66 8.61
N VAL A 404 -8.26 21.70 8.78
CA VAL A 404 -9.45 21.71 9.62
C VAL A 404 -10.71 21.78 8.77
N ALA A 405 -11.69 20.94 9.07
CA ALA A 405 -13.04 21.05 8.52
C ALA A 405 -14.03 21.36 9.65
N VAL A 406 -14.88 22.34 9.40
CA VAL A 406 -16.04 22.66 10.23
C VAL A 406 -17.25 22.51 9.33
N GLY A 407 -18.29 21.83 9.82
CA GLY A 407 -19.50 21.65 9.05
C GLY A 407 -20.55 20.85 9.79
N THR A 408 -21.76 20.81 9.23
CA THR A 408 -22.87 20.02 9.74
C THR A 408 -22.70 18.55 9.39
N ILE A 409 -23.10 17.65 10.29
CA ILE A 409 -23.05 16.22 10.04
C ILE A 409 -23.99 15.87 8.89
N ALA A 410 -23.47 15.13 7.91
CA ALA A 410 -24.24 14.48 6.84
C ALA A 410 -23.97 12.96 6.89
N LEU A 411 -25.02 12.15 6.96
CA LEU A 411 -24.87 10.70 7.11
C LEU A 411 -24.85 9.95 5.78
N ASP A 412 -25.39 10.55 4.72
CA ASP A 412 -25.40 9.98 3.38
C ASP A 412 -24.73 10.89 2.34
N PRO A 413 -24.09 10.32 1.29
CA PRO A 413 -23.46 11.11 0.23
C PRO A 413 -24.41 12.08 -0.49
N ALA A 414 -25.68 11.69 -0.62
CA ALA A 414 -26.70 12.54 -1.24
C ALA A 414 -26.95 13.81 -0.41
N ASP A 415 -26.99 13.68 0.91
CA ASP A 415 -27.19 14.81 1.82
C ASP A 415 -25.99 15.76 1.81
N ALA A 416 -24.77 15.19 1.76
CA ALA A 416 -23.55 15.99 1.60
C ALA A 416 -23.55 16.79 0.28
N CYS A 417 -23.98 16.19 -0.83
CA CYS A 417 -24.14 16.89 -2.10
C CYS A 417 -25.20 18.00 -2.01
N ALA A 418 -26.37 17.71 -1.44
CA ALA A 418 -27.46 18.69 -1.31
C ALA A 418 -27.05 19.88 -0.44
N GLN A 419 -26.33 19.65 0.67
CA GLN A 419 -25.79 20.72 1.51
C GLN A 419 -24.76 21.57 0.75
N ALA A 420 -23.84 20.94 0.00
CA ALA A 420 -22.87 21.67 -0.80
C ALA A 420 -23.52 22.50 -1.93
N GLU A 421 -24.56 21.98 -2.59
CA GLU A 421 -25.35 22.72 -3.59
C GLU A 421 -26.09 23.91 -2.97
N ALA A 422 -26.48 23.81 -1.70
CA ALA A 422 -27.06 24.91 -0.93
C ALA A 422 -26.00 25.88 -0.35
N GLY A 423 -24.71 25.67 -0.63
CA GLY A 423 -23.61 26.50 -0.12
C GLY A 423 -23.30 26.29 1.37
N GLN A 424 -23.71 25.16 1.95
CA GLN A 424 -23.46 24.81 3.34
C GLN A 424 -22.29 23.83 3.45
N ASP A 425 -21.36 24.11 4.37
CA ASP A 425 -20.25 23.21 4.68
C ASP A 425 -20.74 22.03 5.52
N CYS A 426 -20.40 20.81 5.07
CA CYS A 426 -20.79 19.58 5.75
C CYS A 426 -19.60 18.65 6.01
N ILE A 427 -19.79 17.75 6.99
CA ILE A 427 -18.88 16.66 7.31
C ILE A 427 -19.60 15.35 7.04
N LEU A 428 -19.08 14.58 6.07
CA LEU A 428 -19.61 13.27 5.74
C LEU A 428 -19.15 12.25 6.78
N VAL A 429 -20.09 11.66 7.53
CA VAL A 429 -19.82 10.68 8.58
C VAL A 429 -20.29 9.29 8.14
N ARG A 430 -19.40 8.31 8.07
CA ARG A 430 -19.69 6.95 7.55
C ARG A 430 -19.06 5.84 8.39
N ASP A 431 -19.58 4.62 8.32
CA ASP A 431 -18.95 3.47 8.98
C ASP A 431 -17.65 3.11 8.24
N ASP A 432 -17.74 2.99 6.91
CA ASP A 432 -16.64 2.85 5.97
C ASP A 432 -17.03 3.57 4.64
N THR A 433 -16.06 3.76 3.75
CA THR A 433 -16.27 4.38 2.43
C THR A 433 -15.96 3.44 1.29
N SER A 434 -16.71 3.59 0.22
CA SER A 434 -16.61 2.84 -1.02
C SER A 434 -16.46 3.79 -2.21
N THR A 435 -16.25 3.23 -3.40
CA THR A 435 -16.26 3.99 -4.66
C THR A 435 -17.60 4.69 -4.92
N ALA A 436 -18.70 4.21 -4.35
CA ALA A 436 -20.02 4.83 -4.49
C ALA A 436 -20.13 6.17 -3.75
N ASP A 437 -19.29 6.41 -2.73
CA ASP A 437 -19.34 7.61 -1.90
C ASP A 437 -18.56 8.79 -2.50
N LEU A 438 -17.92 8.62 -3.67
CA LEU A 438 -16.99 9.58 -4.27
C LEU A 438 -17.60 10.99 -4.42
N ARG A 439 -18.86 11.09 -4.84
CA ARG A 439 -19.55 12.39 -5.00
C ARG A 439 -19.72 13.11 -3.67
N GLY A 440 -20.15 12.39 -2.63
CA GLY A 440 -20.30 12.96 -1.29
C GLY A 440 -18.96 13.37 -0.68
N ILE A 441 -17.90 12.57 -0.89
CA ILE A 441 -16.54 12.91 -0.45
C ILE A 441 -16.04 14.19 -1.12
N ALA A 442 -16.31 14.36 -2.42
CA ALA A 442 -15.93 15.56 -3.15
C ALA A 442 -16.71 16.81 -2.69
N ALA A 443 -18.01 16.63 -2.40
CA ALA A 443 -18.90 17.69 -1.94
C ALA A 443 -18.58 18.16 -0.50
N ALA A 444 -18.30 17.22 0.40
CA ALA A 444 -18.09 17.52 1.82
C ALA A 444 -16.84 18.36 2.08
N ARG A 445 -16.86 19.15 3.17
CA ARG A 445 -15.69 19.90 3.65
C ARG A 445 -14.70 18.97 4.36
N GLY A 446 -15.23 17.96 5.06
CA GLY A 446 -14.42 16.92 5.70
C GLY A 446 -15.11 15.57 5.76
N ILE A 447 -14.32 14.52 6.05
CA ILE A 447 -14.79 13.14 6.14
C ILE A 447 -14.39 12.56 7.50
N LEU A 448 -15.32 11.89 8.17
CA LEU A 448 -15.07 11.11 9.39
C LEU A 448 -15.56 9.67 9.20
N THR A 449 -14.69 8.67 9.42
CA THR A 449 -15.11 7.26 9.36
C THR A 449 -14.88 6.51 10.66
N ALA A 450 -15.76 5.55 10.98
CA ALA A 450 -15.62 4.69 12.15
C ALA A 450 -14.50 3.65 11.97
N ARG A 451 -14.38 3.14 10.73
CA ARG A 451 -13.38 2.14 10.33
C ARG A 451 -12.42 2.72 9.28
N GLY A 452 -11.38 1.96 8.99
CA GLY A 452 -10.38 2.29 7.98
C GLY A 452 -9.15 3.00 8.54
N GLY A 453 -8.08 2.95 7.76
CA GLY A 453 -6.77 3.49 8.11
C GLY A 453 -6.27 4.44 7.04
N ARG A 454 -5.02 4.89 7.15
CA ARG A 454 -4.44 5.94 6.27
C ARG A 454 -4.38 5.59 4.79
N THR A 455 -4.56 4.33 4.46
CA THR A 455 -4.59 3.75 3.11
C THR A 455 -6.00 3.32 2.67
N ALA A 456 -7.02 3.49 3.52
CA ALA A 456 -8.41 3.22 3.16
C ALA A 456 -8.87 4.12 2.01
N HIS A 457 -9.96 3.72 1.35
CA HIS A 457 -10.48 4.43 0.17
C HIS A 457 -10.74 5.92 0.47
N ALA A 458 -11.44 6.25 1.56
CA ALA A 458 -11.62 7.62 2.05
C ALA A 458 -10.29 8.38 2.17
N ALA A 459 -9.31 7.77 2.83
CA ALA A 459 -8.03 8.42 3.12
C ALA A 459 -7.25 8.75 1.84
N VAL A 460 -7.24 7.84 0.87
CA VAL A 460 -6.55 8.05 -0.41
C VAL A 460 -7.25 9.13 -1.23
N VAL A 461 -8.58 9.05 -1.36
CA VAL A 461 -9.37 9.99 -2.17
C VAL A 461 -9.37 11.38 -1.54
N ALA A 462 -9.63 11.50 -0.24
CA ALA A 462 -9.64 12.79 0.45
C ALA A 462 -8.28 13.49 0.34
N ARG A 463 -7.17 12.76 0.46
CA ARG A 463 -5.82 13.32 0.26
C ARG A 463 -5.60 13.82 -1.16
N GLN A 464 -6.10 13.10 -2.16
CA GLN A 464 -6.02 13.53 -3.56
C GLN A 464 -6.88 14.78 -3.84
N LEU A 465 -7.99 14.93 -3.14
CA LEU A 465 -8.90 16.08 -3.26
C LEU A 465 -8.56 17.24 -2.30
N GLY A 466 -7.52 17.10 -1.46
CA GLY A 466 -7.15 18.10 -0.47
C GLY A 466 -8.20 18.32 0.63
N LYS A 467 -9.02 17.32 0.95
CA LYS A 467 -10.08 17.40 1.97
C LYS A 467 -9.57 16.96 3.33
N ALA A 468 -10.08 17.59 4.39
CA ALA A 468 -9.87 17.14 5.76
C ALA A 468 -10.48 15.74 5.95
N CYS A 469 -9.72 14.79 6.50
CA CYS A 469 -10.20 13.43 6.64
C CYS A 469 -9.59 12.76 7.87
N LEU A 470 -10.47 12.28 8.75
CA LEU A 470 -10.16 11.44 9.88
C LEU A 470 -10.81 10.07 9.67
N VAL A 471 -10.04 9.00 9.88
CA VAL A 471 -10.52 7.63 9.67
C VAL A 471 -10.26 6.77 10.91
N GLY A 472 -11.00 5.67 11.04
CA GLY A 472 -10.78 4.73 12.14
C GLY A 472 -11.14 5.28 13.52
N CYS A 473 -12.18 6.13 13.60
CA CYS A 473 -12.73 6.59 14.87
C CYS A 473 -13.43 5.43 15.60
N THR A 474 -12.68 4.66 16.39
CA THR A 474 -13.22 3.48 17.09
C THR A 474 -14.33 3.79 18.08
N ALA A 475 -14.41 5.05 18.55
CA ALA A 475 -15.45 5.55 19.42
C ALA A 475 -16.74 5.97 18.69
N LEU A 476 -16.72 6.03 17.34
CA LEU A 476 -17.88 6.40 16.53
C LEU A 476 -18.83 5.21 16.35
N ARG A 477 -20.12 5.45 16.59
CA ARG A 477 -21.24 4.56 16.24
C ARG A 477 -22.26 5.37 15.46
N ILE A 478 -22.83 4.79 14.41
CA ILE A 478 -23.80 5.46 13.53
C ILE A 478 -25.10 4.68 13.59
N ASP A 479 -26.19 5.37 13.90
CA ASP A 479 -27.55 4.83 13.83
C ASP A 479 -28.30 5.57 12.71
N LEU A 480 -28.32 4.95 11.53
CA LEU A 480 -29.00 5.50 10.35
C LEU A 480 -30.52 5.54 10.51
N ALA A 481 -31.11 4.67 11.34
CA ALA A 481 -32.54 4.65 11.56
C ALA A 481 -32.99 5.86 12.40
N ARG A 482 -32.16 6.26 13.37
CA ARG A 482 -32.38 7.46 14.20
C ARG A 482 -31.71 8.72 13.66
N ARG A 483 -30.95 8.60 12.57
CA ARG A 483 -30.12 9.66 11.96
C ARG A 483 -29.26 10.39 12.98
N CYS A 484 -28.58 9.62 13.83
CA CYS A 484 -27.68 10.14 14.84
C CYS A 484 -26.35 9.37 14.88
N VAL A 485 -25.34 10.01 15.47
CA VAL A 485 -24.02 9.44 15.70
C VAL A 485 -23.67 9.56 17.17
N THR A 486 -23.00 8.54 17.69
CA THR A 486 -22.41 8.57 19.04
C THR A 486 -20.90 8.58 18.91
N ILE A 487 -20.24 9.54 19.52
CA ILE A 487 -18.77 9.61 19.60
C ILE A 487 -18.39 9.63 21.08
N GLY A 488 -17.85 8.52 21.57
CA GLY A 488 -17.62 8.33 23.00
C GLY A 488 -18.94 8.28 23.76
N GLU A 489 -19.16 9.22 24.67
CA GLU A 489 -20.39 9.33 25.47
C GLU A 489 -21.41 10.33 24.89
N HIS A 490 -21.05 11.03 23.81
CA HIS A 490 -21.87 12.11 23.26
C HIS A 490 -22.70 11.64 22.06
N CYS A 491 -24.00 11.93 22.09
CA CYS A 491 -24.92 11.70 20.98
C CYS A 491 -25.17 13.01 20.22
N LEU A 492 -24.93 12.99 18.91
CA LEU A 492 -25.13 14.11 17.98
C LEU A 492 -26.09 13.67 16.88
N HIS A 493 -26.90 14.59 16.37
CA HIS A 493 -27.84 14.34 15.30
C HIS A 493 -27.28 14.84 13.97
N GLU A 494 -27.81 14.30 12.88
CA GLU A 494 -27.55 14.90 11.58
C GLU A 494 -27.95 16.39 11.57
N GLY A 495 -27.11 17.22 10.95
CA GLY A 495 -27.25 18.67 10.99
C GLY A 495 -26.51 19.34 12.15
N ASP A 496 -26.13 18.62 13.21
CA ASP A 496 -25.29 19.19 14.27
C ASP A 496 -23.89 19.52 13.72
N THR A 497 -23.30 20.60 14.21
CA THR A 497 -21.97 21.03 13.78
C THR A 497 -20.86 20.24 14.45
N LEU A 498 -19.86 19.85 13.68
CA LEU A 498 -18.66 19.16 14.12
C LEU A 498 -17.42 19.90 13.59
N THR A 499 -16.32 19.80 14.32
CA THR A 499 -15.00 20.23 13.84
C THR A 499 -14.03 19.06 13.84
N LEU A 500 -13.34 18.86 12.71
CA LEU A 500 -12.28 17.87 12.53
C LEU A 500 -10.93 18.58 12.45
N ASP A 501 -10.01 18.27 13.36
CA ASP A 501 -8.61 18.69 13.26
C ASP A 501 -7.74 17.54 12.76
N CYS A 502 -7.32 17.62 11.50
CA CYS A 502 -6.48 16.59 10.89
C CYS A 502 -5.00 16.72 11.25
N ALA A 503 -4.57 17.75 11.99
CA ALA A 503 -3.20 17.80 12.50
C ALA A 503 -3.06 16.93 13.76
N SER A 504 -3.97 17.08 14.72
CA SER A 504 -3.99 16.32 15.98
C SER A 504 -4.75 15.00 15.92
N GLY A 505 -5.67 14.85 14.95
CA GLY A 505 -6.62 13.75 14.91
C GLY A 505 -7.82 13.95 15.82
N HIS A 506 -8.00 15.14 16.39
CA HIS A 506 -9.09 15.43 17.33
C HIS A 506 -10.41 15.78 16.65
N ILE A 507 -11.50 15.43 17.32
CA ILE A 507 -12.87 15.70 16.89
C ILE A 507 -13.55 16.53 17.98
N TYR A 508 -14.09 17.69 17.64
CA TYR A 508 -14.75 18.60 18.58
C TYR A 508 -16.22 18.79 18.24
N ALA A 509 -17.03 18.99 19.28
CA ALA A 509 -18.40 19.44 19.12
C ALA A 509 -18.48 20.92 18.73
N GLY A 510 -19.38 21.25 17.82
CA GLY A 510 -19.59 22.62 17.36
C GLY A 510 -18.50 23.13 16.42
N ALA A 511 -18.56 24.43 16.15
CA ALA A 511 -17.61 25.15 15.31
C ALA A 511 -16.47 25.72 16.17
N VAL A 512 -15.29 25.11 16.11
CA VAL A 512 -14.08 25.67 16.72
C VAL A 512 -13.49 26.74 15.79
N PRO A 513 -12.97 27.87 16.29
CA PRO A 513 -12.29 28.86 15.48
C PRO A 513 -11.20 28.23 14.60
N VAL A 514 -11.17 28.63 13.33
CA VAL A 514 -10.17 28.15 12.35
C VAL A 514 -9.24 29.30 12.01
N ILE A 515 -7.94 29.04 12.12
CA ILE A 515 -6.91 29.98 11.68
C ILE A 515 -6.45 29.56 10.29
N ILE A 516 -6.50 30.50 9.36
CA ILE A 516 -6.07 30.31 7.97
C ILE A 516 -4.69 30.94 7.81
N GLU A 517 -3.73 30.15 7.36
CA GLU A 517 -2.36 30.59 7.10
C GLU A 517 -2.07 30.47 5.61
N ARG A 518 -1.47 31.52 5.06
CA ARG A 518 -0.99 31.54 3.68
C ARG A 518 0.54 31.46 3.66
N PRO A 519 1.15 30.61 2.82
CA PRO A 519 2.59 30.43 2.80
C PRO A 519 3.26 31.50 1.93
N ASP A 520 3.09 32.78 2.29
CA ASP A 520 3.47 33.92 1.44
C ASP A 520 4.96 33.94 1.08
N ALA A 521 5.82 33.51 2.00
CA ALA A 521 7.26 33.40 1.74
C ALA A 521 7.57 32.38 0.63
N TRP A 522 6.96 31.19 0.69
CA TRP A 522 7.13 30.14 -0.33
C TRP A 522 6.52 30.57 -1.67
N LEU A 523 5.32 31.16 -1.65
CA LEU A 523 4.66 31.67 -2.85
C LEU A 523 5.48 32.77 -3.52
N SER A 524 6.05 33.69 -2.74
CA SER A 524 6.93 34.74 -3.25
C SER A 524 8.18 34.16 -3.90
N GLN A 525 8.78 33.13 -3.30
CA GLN A 525 9.94 32.46 -3.87
C GLN A 525 9.60 31.77 -5.21
N VAL A 526 8.48 31.04 -5.28
CA VAL A 526 8.02 30.42 -6.53
C VAL A 526 7.76 31.47 -7.61
N ALA A 527 7.20 32.64 -7.25
CA ALA A 527 6.97 33.73 -8.18
C ALA A 527 8.26 34.25 -8.84
N THR A 528 9.39 34.24 -8.11
CA THR A 528 10.69 34.59 -8.71
C THR A 528 11.10 33.62 -9.81
N TRP A 529 10.82 32.32 -9.65
CA TRP A 529 11.15 31.30 -10.64
C TRP A 529 10.39 31.50 -11.95
N PHE A 530 9.11 31.84 -11.89
CA PHE A 530 8.32 32.19 -13.06
C PHE A 530 8.92 33.38 -13.82
N SER A 531 9.31 34.44 -13.10
CA SER A 531 9.88 35.65 -13.71
C SER A 531 11.23 35.41 -14.41
N HIS A 532 12.03 34.48 -13.91
CA HIS A 532 13.28 34.06 -14.54
C HIS A 532 13.05 33.18 -15.76
N ALA A 533 12.04 32.30 -15.73
CA ALA A 533 11.67 31.47 -16.87
C ALA A 533 11.15 32.32 -18.05
N THR A 534 10.34 33.35 -17.79
CA THR A 534 9.81 34.25 -18.86
C THR A 534 10.85 35.17 -19.48
N ARG A 535 12.00 35.38 -18.82
CA ARG A 535 13.13 36.17 -19.36
C ARG A 535 14.13 35.34 -20.15
N ALA A 536 14.07 34.00 -20.03
CA ALA A 536 14.96 33.06 -20.70
C ALA A 536 14.34 32.42 -21.95
N SER A 537 13.01 32.52 -22.11
CA SER A 537 12.25 32.29 -23.34
C SER A 537 12.16 33.55 -24.19
#